data_AF-A0AAE1KU55-F1
#
_entry.id   AF-A0AAE1KU55-F1
#
_cell.length_a   1.000
_cell.length_b   1.000
_cell.length_c   1.000
_cell.angle_alpha   90.00
_cell.angle_beta   90.00
_cell.angle_gamma   90.00
#
_symmetry.space_group_name_H-M   'P 1'
#
loop_
_entity.id
_entity.type
_entity.pdbx_description
1 polymer ?
#
loop_
_entity_poly.entity_id
_entity_poly.type
_entity_poly.pdbx_seq_one_letter_code
_entity_poly.pdbx_strand_id
1 'polypeptide(L)'
;MFNKREYYNQKLKSTYGSQNTGHGLDDHQKKKIMRQFERLKKKELKKEAAQTTQGSGDNVEPCVDSASPSDEHSPFTQPVQKKKKWSMQRARASYHLQIEKKKEREEHYQNKKREIEEANKKYKEKRLQRFKKLSKKTNKGQPVMSGRIELMLEQLENEMKE
;
A
#
# COMPACT_ATOMS: atom_id res chain seq x y z
N MET A 1 -27.71 16.46 -20.47
CA MET A 1 -26.30 16.27 -20.88
C MET A 1 -25.47 15.85 -19.67
N PHE A 2 -24.53 14.91 -19.82
CA PHE A 2 -23.69 14.44 -18.70
C PHE A 2 -22.62 15.47 -18.33
N ASN A 3 -22.67 15.99 -17.11
CA ASN A 3 -21.74 17.01 -16.62
C ASN A 3 -20.45 16.37 -16.09
N LYS A 4 -19.47 16.19 -16.98
CA LYS A 4 -18.18 15.54 -16.67
C LYS A 4 -17.48 16.19 -15.48
N ARG A 5 -17.59 17.52 -15.32
CA ARG A 5 -16.94 18.28 -14.24
C ARG A 5 -17.46 17.89 -12.86
N GLU A 6 -18.76 17.74 -12.72
CA GLU A 6 -19.39 17.32 -11.46
C GLU A 6 -19.04 15.87 -11.11
N TYR A 7 -19.06 14.99 -12.11
CA TYR A 7 -18.65 13.59 -11.94
C TYR A 7 -17.21 13.46 -11.41
N TYR A 8 -16.26 14.16 -12.03
CA TYR A 8 -14.87 14.14 -11.57
C TYR A 8 -14.74 14.74 -10.17
N ASN A 9 -15.41 15.85 -9.86
CA ASN A 9 -15.39 16.44 -8.52
C ASN A 9 -15.96 15.49 -7.45
N GLN A 10 -17.04 14.76 -7.74
CA GLN A 10 -17.62 13.79 -6.81
C GLN A 10 -16.68 12.59 -6.60
N LYS A 11 -16.07 12.09 -7.67
CA LYS A 11 -15.09 11.00 -7.62
C LYS A 11 -13.85 11.39 -6.82
N LEU A 12 -13.30 12.57 -7.05
CA LEU A 12 -12.16 13.10 -6.29
C LEU A 12 -12.49 13.30 -4.80
N LYS A 13 -13.68 13.83 -4.48
CA LYS A 13 -14.16 13.94 -3.09
C LYS A 13 -14.23 12.58 -2.40
N SER A 14 -14.65 11.53 -3.10
CA SER A 14 -14.71 10.18 -2.54
C SER A 14 -13.33 9.54 -2.33
N THR A 15 -12.33 9.86 -3.16
CA THR A 15 -11.01 9.21 -3.09
C THR A 15 -10.01 9.94 -2.20
N TYR A 16 -10.03 11.28 -2.20
CA TYR A 16 -9.06 12.12 -1.49
C TYR A 16 -9.68 12.86 -0.29
N GLY A 17 -11.00 12.80 -0.13
CA GLY A 17 -11.72 13.59 0.87
C GLY A 17 -11.88 15.05 0.42
N SER A 18 -12.63 15.82 1.20
CA SER A 18 -12.79 17.27 1.02
C SER A 18 -12.27 17.96 2.28
N GLN A 19 -11.62 19.13 2.15
CA GLN A 19 -11.08 19.86 3.30
C GLN A 19 -12.15 20.18 4.36
N ASN A 20 -13.41 20.35 3.94
CA ASN A 20 -14.52 20.67 4.84
C ASN A 20 -15.08 19.44 5.57
N THR A 21 -14.81 18.23 5.08
CA THR A 21 -15.43 17.00 5.60
C THR A 21 -14.41 15.99 6.12
N GLY A 22 -13.10 16.15 5.91
CA GLY A 22 -12.05 15.34 6.56
C GLY A 22 -12.05 13.82 6.29
N HIS A 23 -13.00 13.30 5.52
CA HIS A 23 -13.39 11.88 5.51
C HIS A 23 -12.93 11.10 4.25
N GLY A 24 -11.71 11.35 3.76
CA GLY A 24 -11.17 10.63 2.60
C GLY A 24 -10.34 9.41 2.99
N LEU A 25 -9.03 9.62 3.06
CA LEU A 25 -8.05 8.58 3.36
C LEU A 25 -8.11 8.13 4.82
N ASP A 26 -8.29 9.06 5.76
CA ASP A 26 -8.33 8.78 7.19
C ASP A 26 -9.55 7.94 7.56
N ASP A 27 -10.69 8.19 6.92
CA ASP A 27 -11.90 7.38 7.07
C ASP A 27 -11.73 5.96 6.55
N HIS A 28 -11.02 5.79 5.44
CA HIS A 28 -10.71 4.47 4.91
C HIS A 28 -9.77 3.70 5.85
N GLN A 29 -8.77 4.37 6.42
CA GLN A 29 -7.88 3.78 7.42
C GLN A 29 -8.65 3.41 8.70
N LYS A 30 -9.49 4.31 9.22
CA LYS A 30 -10.35 4.08 10.38
C LYS A 30 -11.29 2.90 10.15
N LYS A 31 -11.97 2.82 9.00
CA LYS A 31 -12.84 1.68 8.64
C LYS A 31 -12.04 0.38 8.56
N LYS A 32 -10.81 0.41 8.06
CA LYS A 32 -9.93 -0.77 8.00
C LYS A 32 -9.54 -1.25 9.39
N ILE A 33 -9.17 -0.35 10.30
CA ILE A 33 -8.86 -0.65 11.70
C ILE A 33 -10.09 -1.22 12.41
N MET A 34 -11.25 -0.59 12.25
CA MET A 34 -12.51 -1.06 12.84
C MET A 34 -12.88 -2.48 12.39
N ARG A 35 -12.78 -2.79 11.09
CA ARG A 35 -13.03 -4.14 10.57
C ARG A 35 -12.06 -5.18 11.16
N GLN A 36 -10.80 -4.81 11.37
CA GLN A 36 -9.83 -5.70 12.01
C GLN A 36 -10.20 -5.95 13.47
N PHE A 37 -10.57 -4.90 14.20
CA PHE A 37 -11.02 -5.00 15.59
C PHE A 37 -12.26 -5.88 15.74
N GLU A 38 -13.31 -5.66 14.94
CA GLU A 38 -14.52 -6.49 14.94
C GLU A 38 -14.22 -7.95 14.60
N ARG A 39 -13.28 -8.19 13.66
CA ARG A 39 -12.85 -9.54 13.31
C ARG A 39 -12.14 -10.24 14.46
N LEU A 40 -11.35 -9.51 15.25
CA LEU A 40 -10.71 -10.06 16.45
C LEU A 40 -11.76 -10.33 17.53
N LYS A 41 -12.68 -9.40 17.78
CA LYS A 41 -13.77 -9.57 18.75
C LYS A 41 -14.64 -10.80 18.43
N LYS A 42 -15.01 -11.01 17.16
CA LYS A 42 -15.73 -12.21 16.72
C LYS A 42 -14.95 -13.51 16.92
N LYS A 43 -13.61 -13.47 16.80
CA LYS A 43 -12.77 -14.65 17.04
C LYS A 43 -12.70 -14.98 18.52
N GLU A 44 -12.59 -13.98 19.40
CA GLU A 44 -12.57 -14.19 20.85
C GLU A 44 -13.91 -14.76 21.33
N LEU A 45 -15.05 -14.17 20.93
CA LEU A 45 -16.38 -14.72 21.24
C LEU A 45 -16.56 -16.17 20.77
N LYS A 46 -16.01 -16.52 19.60
CA LYS A 46 -16.06 -17.90 19.08
C LYS A 46 -15.17 -18.86 19.87
N LYS A 47 -14.03 -18.40 20.39
CA LYS A 47 -13.16 -19.20 21.26
C LYS A 47 -13.78 -19.40 22.64
N GLU A 48 -14.37 -18.36 23.21
CA GLU A 48 -15.09 -18.41 24.49
C GLU A 48 -16.25 -19.42 24.41
N ALA A 49 -17.08 -19.34 23.35
CA ALA A 49 -18.15 -20.30 23.12
C ALA A 49 -17.65 -21.75 22.92
N ALA A 50 -16.46 -21.92 22.32
CA ALA A 50 -15.84 -23.24 22.18
C ALA A 50 -15.22 -23.77 23.48
N GLN A 51 -14.80 -22.88 24.39
CA GLN A 51 -14.30 -23.24 25.72
C GLN A 51 -15.44 -23.60 26.68
N THR A 52 -16.58 -22.92 26.62
CA THR A 52 -17.77 -23.26 27.43
C THR A 52 -18.36 -24.64 27.08
N THR A 53 -18.03 -25.21 25.90
CA THR A 53 -18.46 -26.55 25.48
C THR A 53 -17.42 -27.65 25.72
N GLN A 54 -16.26 -27.34 26.30
CA GLN A 54 -15.19 -28.30 26.63
C GLN A 54 -14.81 -28.23 28.12
N GLY A 55 -15.83 -28.22 28.98
CA GLY A 55 -15.68 -28.17 30.43
C GLY A 55 -16.62 -29.12 31.17
N SER A 56 -16.67 -30.38 30.77
CA SER A 56 -17.19 -31.49 31.58
C SER A 56 -16.65 -32.81 31.04
N GLY A 57 -15.48 -33.22 31.51
CA GLY A 57 -15.02 -34.60 31.35
C GLY A 57 -15.29 -35.34 32.65
N ASP A 58 -16.07 -36.42 32.58
CA ASP A 58 -15.86 -37.62 33.40
C ASP A 58 -16.39 -38.86 32.65
N ASN A 59 -15.55 -39.89 32.69
CA ASN A 59 -15.71 -41.21 32.07
C ASN A 59 -16.76 -42.06 32.83
N VAL A 60 -17.75 -42.64 32.14
CA VAL A 60 -18.38 -43.92 32.57
C VAL A 60 -18.91 -44.69 31.33
N GLU A 61 -18.34 -45.88 31.14
CA GLU A 61 -18.82 -47.14 30.53
C GLU A 61 -19.50 -47.26 29.13
N PRO A 62 -19.26 -48.39 28.42
CA PRO A 62 -19.98 -48.76 27.20
C PRO A 62 -21.23 -49.59 27.53
N CYS A 63 -22.43 -49.09 27.24
CA CYS A 63 -23.64 -49.92 27.25
C CYS A 63 -23.94 -50.48 25.85
N VAL A 64 -23.94 -51.81 25.80
CA VAL A 64 -24.66 -52.61 24.82
C VAL A 64 -26.16 -52.46 25.08
N ASP A 65 -26.97 -52.29 24.03
CA ASP A 65 -28.28 -52.95 23.88
C ASP A 65 -28.93 -52.62 22.52
N SER A 66 -28.78 -53.59 21.62
CA SER A 66 -29.78 -54.16 20.71
C SER A 66 -31.17 -53.51 20.59
N ALA A 67 -31.47 -52.92 19.43
CA ALA A 67 -32.75 -53.11 18.72
C ALA A 67 -32.58 -52.74 17.22
N SER A 68 -32.74 -53.73 16.34
CA SER A 68 -32.75 -53.62 14.87
C SER A 68 -34.16 -53.20 14.35
N PRO A 69 -34.51 -53.34 13.06
CA PRO A 69 -34.21 -52.46 11.92
C PRO A 69 -35.50 -52.02 11.18
N SER A 70 -35.44 -50.96 10.36
CA SER A 70 -36.35 -50.84 9.20
C SER A 70 -35.86 -49.77 8.22
N ASP A 71 -35.80 -50.20 6.96
CA ASP A 71 -35.26 -49.57 5.77
C ASP A 71 -35.93 -48.25 5.35
N GLU A 72 -35.16 -47.35 4.72
CA GLU A 72 -35.25 -47.02 3.29
C GLU A 72 -34.72 -45.60 2.96
N HIS A 73 -33.79 -45.58 1.99
CA HIS A 73 -33.48 -44.53 1.01
C HIS A 73 -33.14 -43.08 1.46
N SER A 74 -31.83 -42.77 1.47
CA SER A 74 -31.35 -41.42 1.13
C SER A 74 -30.12 -41.49 0.20
N PRO A 75 -30.26 -41.17 -1.10
CA PRO A 75 -29.15 -41.17 -2.04
C PRO A 75 -28.52 -39.77 -2.10
N PHE A 76 -27.75 -39.39 -1.08
CA PHE A 76 -26.91 -38.20 -1.20
C PHE A 76 -25.66 -38.23 -0.31
N THR A 77 -24.86 -39.29 -0.46
CA THR A 77 -23.47 -39.26 -0.02
C THR A 77 -22.66 -38.52 -1.08
N GLN A 78 -22.58 -37.19 -0.98
CA GLN A 78 -21.61 -36.44 -1.79
C GLN A 78 -20.20 -36.94 -1.47
N PRO A 79 -19.36 -37.24 -2.48
CA PRO A 79 -18.00 -37.66 -2.23
C PRO A 79 -17.21 -36.50 -1.63
N VAL A 80 -16.69 -36.68 -0.42
CA VAL A 80 -15.76 -35.74 0.22
C VAL A 80 -14.51 -35.66 -0.64
N GLN A 81 -14.43 -34.66 -1.50
CA GLN A 81 -13.28 -34.48 -2.38
C GLN A 81 -12.01 -34.28 -1.55
N LYS A 82 -11.08 -35.23 -1.63
CA LYS A 82 -9.77 -35.14 -0.97
C LYS A 82 -9.03 -33.91 -1.52
N LYS A 83 -8.89 -32.86 -0.71
CA LYS A 83 -8.19 -31.63 -1.08
C LYS A 83 -6.77 -31.96 -1.51
N LYS A 84 -6.43 -31.66 -2.77
CA LYS A 84 -5.12 -31.99 -3.37
C LYS A 84 -3.99 -31.34 -2.55
N LYS A 85 -2.97 -32.13 -2.19
CA LYS A 85 -1.76 -31.72 -1.44
C LYS A 85 -0.96 -30.56 -2.08
N TRP A 86 -1.30 -30.17 -3.31
CA TRP A 86 -0.78 -29.02 -4.07
C TRP A 86 -1.08 -27.64 -3.46
N SER A 87 -2.08 -27.53 -2.58
CA SER A 87 -2.47 -26.24 -1.97
C SER A 87 -1.32 -25.58 -1.17
N MET A 88 -0.60 -26.35 -0.35
CA MET A 88 0.48 -25.83 0.50
C MET A 88 1.67 -25.37 -0.34
N GLN A 89 2.06 -26.14 -1.35
CA GLN A 89 3.17 -25.80 -2.25
C GLN A 89 2.85 -24.52 -3.04
N ARG A 90 1.62 -24.40 -3.55
CA ARG A 90 1.16 -23.18 -4.23
C ARG A 90 1.13 -21.97 -3.30
N ALA A 91 0.71 -22.16 -2.04
CA ALA A 91 0.74 -21.09 -1.04
C ALA A 91 2.17 -20.61 -0.76
N ARG A 92 3.13 -21.53 -0.57
CA ARG A 92 4.55 -21.20 -0.40
C ARG A 92 5.13 -20.45 -1.60
N ALA A 93 4.89 -20.94 -2.82
CA ALA A 93 5.35 -20.27 -4.04
C ALA A 93 4.76 -18.84 -4.16
N SER A 94 3.48 -18.67 -3.88
CA SER A 94 2.84 -17.34 -3.92
C SER A 94 3.39 -16.39 -2.85
N TYR A 95 3.80 -16.92 -1.69
CA TYR A 95 4.41 -16.16 -0.61
C TYR A 95 5.80 -15.66 -1.00
N HIS A 96 6.65 -16.54 -1.55
CA HIS A 96 7.98 -16.15 -2.05
C HIS A 96 7.88 -15.10 -3.17
N LEU A 97 6.97 -15.29 -4.13
CA LEU A 97 6.73 -14.32 -5.19
C LEU A 97 6.31 -12.94 -4.63
N GLN A 98 5.53 -12.90 -3.56
CA GLN A 98 5.16 -11.63 -2.91
C GLN A 98 6.34 -10.97 -2.20
N ILE A 99 7.28 -11.74 -1.64
CA ILE A 99 8.50 -11.21 -1.04
C ILE A 99 9.39 -10.60 -2.12
N GLU A 100 9.62 -11.33 -3.21
CA GLU A 100 10.45 -10.85 -4.33
C GLU A 100 9.88 -9.55 -4.92
N LYS A 101 8.58 -9.52 -5.22
CA LYS A 101 7.92 -8.29 -5.70
C LYS A 101 8.01 -7.11 -4.73
N LYS A 102 8.06 -7.38 -3.41
CA LYS A 102 8.27 -6.32 -2.41
C LYS A 102 9.70 -5.81 -2.46
N LYS A 103 10.68 -6.71 -2.54
CA LYS A 103 12.10 -6.35 -2.66
C LYS A 103 12.37 -5.54 -3.92
N GLU A 104 11.91 -6.01 -5.08
CA GLU A 104 12.05 -5.29 -6.35
C GLU A 104 11.43 -3.88 -6.29
N ARG A 105 10.27 -3.75 -5.66
CA ARG A 105 9.61 -2.44 -5.49
C ARG A 105 10.42 -1.51 -4.59
N GLU A 106 10.96 -2.05 -3.51
CA GLU A 106 11.78 -1.29 -2.58
C GLU A 106 13.08 -0.83 -3.24
N GLU A 107 13.78 -1.73 -3.93
CA GLU A 107 15.00 -1.42 -4.68
C GLU A 107 14.75 -0.35 -5.75
N HIS A 108 13.68 -0.50 -6.55
CA HIS A 108 13.32 0.50 -7.55
C HIS A 108 12.99 1.86 -6.91
N TYR A 109 12.29 1.87 -5.77
CA TYR A 109 12.00 3.10 -5.03
C TYR A 109 13.28 3.77 -4.53
N GLN A 110 14.22 3.00 -3.97
CA GLN A 110 15.49 3.54 -3.48
C GLN A 110 16.35 4.08 -4.64
N ASN A 111 16.38 3.40 -5.79
CA ASN A 111 17.08 3.87 -6.98
C ASN A 111 16.53 5.21 -7.46
N LYS A 112 15.20 5.29 -7.64
CA LYS A 112 14.53 6.53 -8.06
C LYS A 112 14.74 7.66 -7.05
N LYS A 113 14.73 7.36 -5.75
CA LYS A 113 15.00 8.35 -4.70
C LYS A 113 16.43 8.89 -4.82
N ARG A 114 17.43 8.03 -5.02
CA ARG A 114 18.82 8.44 -5.24
C ARG A 114 18.98 9.32 -6.48
N GLU A 115 18.37 8.94 -7.60
CA GLU A 115 18.38 9.74 -8.84
C GLU A 115 17.82 11.16 -8.62
N ILE A 116 16.69 11.26 -7.90
CA ILE A 116 16.06 12.55 -7.57
C ILE A 116 16.96 13.37 -6.63
N GLU A 117 17.57 12.74 -5.63
CA GLU A 117 18.48 13.42 -4.69
C GLU A 117 19.73 13.94 -5.40
N GLU A 118 20.31 13.15 -6.30
CA GLU A 118 21.45 13.56 -7.12
C GLU A 118 21.11 14.71 -8.07
N ALA A 119 19.96 14.64 -8.75
CA ALA A 119 19.48 15.72 -9.61
C ALA A 119 19.26 17.01 -8.81
N ASN A 120 18.65 16.91 -7.63
CA ASN A 120 18.46 18.04 -6.73
C ASN A 120 19.78 18.63 -6.22
N LYS A 121 20.76 17.78 -5.90
CA LYS A 121 22.09 18.23 -5.47
C LYS A 121 22.78 19.01 -6.59
N LYS A 122 22.82 18.46 -7.81
CA LYS A 122 23.36 19.13 -9.01
C LYS A 122 22.66 20.46 -9.27
N TYR A 123 21.34 20.52 -9.16
CA TYR A 123 20.57 21.76 -9.31
C TYR A 123 20.95 22.80 -8.27
N LYS A 124 21.02 22.42 -6.98
CA LYS A 124 21.40 23.33 -5.88
C LYS A 124 22.82 23.85 -6.06
N GLU A 125 23.76 23.00 -6.48
CA GLU A 125 25.14 23.38 -6.77
C GLU A 125 25.21 24.41 -7.92
N LYS A 126 24.57 24.13 -9.06
CA LYS A 126 24.49 25.07 -10.19
C LYS A 126 23.85 26.39 -9.80
N ARG A 127 22.73 26.34 -9.06
CA ARG A 127 22.04 27.53 -8.56
C ARG A 127 22.94 28.36 -7.64
N LEU A 128 23.68 27.73 -6.73
CA LEU A 128 24.60 28.41 -5.83
C LEU A 128 25.75 29.07 -6.61
N GLN A 129 26.34 28.37 -7.58
CA GLN A 129 27.39 28.92 -8.44
C GLN A 129 26.90 30.13 -9.24
N ARG A 130 25.71 30.04 -9.87
CA ARG A 130 25.09 31.16 -10.57
C ARG A 130 24.82 32.34 -9.63
N PHE A 131 24.28 32.08 -8.43
CA PHE A 131 24.05 33.11 -7.43
C PHE A 131 25.34 33.81 -7.00
N LYS A 132 26.44 33.06 -6.80
CA LYS A 132 27.75 33.64 -6.47
C LYS A 132 28.26 34.57 -7.57
N LYS A 133 28.11 34.19 -8.84
CA LYS A 133 28.47 35.06 -9.98
C LYS A 133 27.61 36.33 -10.03
N LEU A 134 26.30 36.19 -9.87
CA LEU A 134 25.35 37.31 -9.98
C LEU A 134 25.40 38.30 -8.82
N SER A 135 25.64 37.80 -7.60
CA SER A 135 25.66 38.60 -6.37
C SER A 135 26.99 39.31 -6.12
N LYS A 136 28.05 38.98 -6.87
CA LYS A 136 29.36 39.62 -6.75
C LYS A 136 29.28 41.11 -7.09
N LYS A 137 29.79 41.93 -6.18
CA LYS A 137 29.86 43.40 -6.31
C LYS A 137 31.32 43.86 -6.22
N THR A 138 31.60 45.00 -6.83
CA THR A 138 32.86 45.74 -6.69
C THR A 138 32.89 46.46 -5.34
N ASN A 139 34.05 46.99 -4.95
CA ASN A 139 34.21 47.78 -3.71
C ASN A 139 33.26 48.99 -3.65
N LYS A 140 32.81 49.49 -4.82
CA LYS A 140 31.85 50.60 -4.94
C LYS A 140 30.38 50.11 -4.95
N GLY A 141 30.12 48.83 -4.69
CA GLY A 141 28.78 48.25 -4.62
C GLY A 141 28.13 47.94 -5.98
N GLN A 142 28.76 48.33 -7.08
CA GLN A 142 28.28 48.00 -8.43
C GLN A 142 28.48 46.51 -8.73
N PRO A 143 27.58 45.87 -9.50
CA PRO A 143 27.75 44.48 -9.87
C PRO A 143 29.00 44.25 -10.75
N VAL A 144 29.70 43.14 -10.52
CA VAL A 144 30.83 42.76 -11.38
C VAL A 144 30.30 42.21 -12.71
N MET A 145 30.64 42.86 -13.82
CA MET A 145 30.08 42.54 -15.14
C MET A 145 30.64 41.27 -15.77
N SER A 146 31.91 40.91 -15.54
CA SER A 146 32.56 39.77 -16.20
C SER A 146 31.77 38.47 -16.07
N GLY A 147 31.44 38.07 -14.83
CA GLY A 147 30.68 36.84 -14.59
C GLY A 147 29.21 36.91 -15.03
N ARG A 148 28.64 38.11 -15.22
CA ARG A 148 27.28 38.28 -15.76
C ARG A 148 27.26 38.12 -17.28
N ILE A 149 28.27 38.66 -17.96
CA ILE A 149 28.44 38.52 -19.41
C ILE A 149 28.64 37.05 -19.77
N GLU A 150 29.46 36.31 -19.02
CA GLU A 150 29.61 34.86 -19.20
C GLU A 150 28.26 34.11 -19.14
N LEU A 151 27.40 34.46 -18.18
CA LEU A 151 26.08 33.83 -18.04
C LEU A 151 25.14 34.21 -19.20
N MET A 152 25.17 35.46 -19.66
CA MET A 152 24.39 35.89 -20.82
C MET A 152 24.85 35.17 -22.10
N LEU A 153 26.15 34.99 -22.27
CA LEU A 153 26.71 34.25 -23.40
C LEU A 153 26.30 32.77 -23.35
N GLU A 154 26.37 32.13 -22.17
CA GLU A 154 25.86 30.76 -21.96
C GLU A 154 24.37 30.65 -22.33
N GLN A 155 23.56 31.67 -22.02
CA GLN A 155 22.13 31.69 -22.39
C GLN A 155 21.94 31.78 -23.91
N LEU A 156 22.63 32.71 -24.58
CA LEU A 156 22.55 32.87 -26.04
C LEU A 156 23.00 31.60 -26.77
N GLU A 157 24.10 30.98 -26.33
CA GLU A 157 24.56 29.73 -26.93
C GLU A 157 23.56 28.57 -26.76
N ASN A 158 22.85 28.52 -25.63
CA ASN A 158 21.82 27.50 -25.41
C ASN A 158 20.60 27.77 -26.30
N GLU A 159 20.17 29.02 -26.42
CA GLU A 159 19.07 29.43 -27.32
C GLU A 159 19.39 29.17 -28.79
N MET A 160 20.66 29.24 -29.18
CA MET A 160 21.10 28.92 -30.55
C MET A 160 21.27 27.42 -30.83
N LYS A 161 21.39 26.59 -29.79
CA LYS A 161 21.55 25.13 -29.91
C LYS A 161 20.20 24.40 -29.87
N GLU A 162 19.16 25.03 -29.36
CA GLU A 162 17.76 24.60 -29.46
C GLU A 162 17.14 24.97 -30.81
#